data_AF-A0A9X2CB37-F1
#
_entry.id   AF-A0A9X2CB37-F1
#
_cell.length_a   1.000
_cell.length_b   1.000
_cell.length_c   1.000
_cell.angle_alpha   90.00
_cell.angle_beta   90.00
_cell.angle_gamma   90.00
#
_symmetry.space_group_name_H-M   'P 1'
#
loop_
_entity.id
_entity.type
_entity.pdbx_description
1 polymer ?
#
loop_
_entity_poly.entity_id
_entity_poly.type
_entity_poly.pdbx_seq_one_letter_code
_entity_poly.pdbx_strand_id
1 'polypeptide(L)'
;MNLTSSLLIFALGGMVSMLAEADNQQTQSTQGELVELSIILSEHSIALNCLPKTQAASINADWVVECNRLAYEYLLAKSAEGMAFQRQVNEKPFGMAADFIATNLMQNPASFKAAHISQEFEFIPKKT
;
A
#
# COMPACT_ATOMS: atom_id res chain seq x y z
N MET A 1 10.56 -10.40 62.40
CA MET A 1 10.09 -10.80 61.06
C MET A 1 11.25 -10.60 60.10
N ASN A 2 11.73 -11.73 59.56
CA ASN A 2 12.59 -11.89 58.38
C ASN A 2 12.03 -11.10 57.17
N LEU A 3 12.70 -10.83 56.05
CA LEU A 3 14.07 -10.81 55.54
C LEU A 3 13.93 -10.16 54.14
N THR A 4 14.97 -9.47 53.67
CA THR A 4 15.34 -9.26 52.25
C THR A 4 14.35 -8.58 51.30
N SER A 5 14.65 -7.33 50.97
CA SER A 5 14.31 -6.72 49.69
C SER A 5 15.63 -6.54 48.92
N SER A 6 15.88 -7.42 47.93
CA SER A 6 17.02 -7.37 47.02
C SER A 6 16.65 -7.95 45.66
N LEU A 7 16.91 -7.17 44.60
CA LEU A 7 17.12 -7.47 43.17
C LEU A 7 16.66 -6.19 42.43
N LEU A 8 17.48 -5.19 42.09
CA LEU A 8 18.81 -5.18 41.46
C LEU A 8 18.92 -6.12 40.27
N ILE A 9 18.54 -5.62 39.10
CA ILE A 9 19.13 -6.04 37.83
C ILE A 9 19.72 -4.78 37.19
N PHE A 10 21.04 -4.66 37.31
CA PHE A 10 21.86 -3.71 36.56
C PHE A 10 21.89 -4.10 35.09
N ALA A 11 21.91 -3.06 34.25
CA ALA A 11 22.22 -3.08 32.83
C ALA A 11 23.54 -3.79 32.52
N LEU A 12 23.63 -4.48 31.36
CA LEU A 12 24.81 -4.52 30.48
C LEU A 12 24.52 -5.36 29.21
N GLY A 13 24.85 -4.78 28.05
CA GLY A 13 24.74 -5.37 26.71
C GLY A 13 23.75 -4.59 25.86
N GLY A 14 24.07 -3.45 25.24
CA GLY A 14 25.33 -3.16 24.57
C GLY A 14 25.30 -3.73 23.15
N MET A 15 24.75 -2.91 22.22
CA MET A 15 25.02 -2.86 20.77
C MET A 15 24.69 -4.13 19.98
N VAL A 16 23.86 -4.08 18.95
CA VAL A 16 24.17 -3.39 17.69
C VAL A 16 22.89 -2.76 17.15
N SER A 17 22.94 -1.45 16.90
CA SER A 17 22.12 -0.85 15.85
C SER A 17 22.45 -1.60 14.57
N MET A 18 21.62 -2.58 14.22
CA MET A 18 21.57 -3.00 12.82
C MET A 18 21.01 -1.78 12.10
N LEU A 19 21.92 -1.01 11.48
CA LEU A 19 21.58 -0.24 10.30
C LEU A 19 21.07 -1.26 9.29
N ALA A 20 19.78 -1.60 9.38
CA ALA A 20 19.03 -1.79 8.17
C ALA A 20 19.10 -0.42 7.50
N GLU A 21 19.70 -0.37 6.32
CA GLU A 21 19.45 0.70 5.37
C GLU A 21 17.92 0.81 5.31
N ALA A 22 17.39 1.78 6.04
CA ALA A 22 15.99 2.14 5.98
C ALA A 22 15.86 2.78 4.61
N ASP A 23 15.68 1.94 3.60
CA ASP A 23 15.05 2.35 2.36
C ASP A 23 13.80 3.12 2.83
N ASN A 24 13.77 4.41 2.49
CA ASN A 24 12.87 5.41 3.09
C ASN A 24 11.46 5.22 2.52
N GLN A 25 10.96 4.00 2.66
CA GLN A 25 9.73 3.50 2.10
C GLN A 25 8.64 3.62 3.16
N GLN A 26 7.75 4.57 2.96
CA GLN A 26 6.57 4.70 3.80
C GLN A 26 5.46 3.83 3.22
N THR A 27 5.16 2.72 3.90
CA THR A 27 4.03 1.86 3.55
C THR A 27 2.77 2.33 4.26
N GLN A 28 1.75 2.70 3.49
CA GLN A 28 0.40 3.02 3.97
C GLN A 28 -0.58 1.98 3.44
N SER A 29 -1.47 1.49 4.31
CA SER A 29 -2.62 0.70 3.88
C SER A 29 -3.90 1.51 4.07
N THR A 30 -4.76 1.51 3.06
CA THR A 30 -6.12 2.04 3.14
C THR A 30 -7.09 0.90 2.92
N GLN A 31 -8.03 0.74 3.84
CA GLN A 31 -9.06 -0.28 3.75
C GLN A 31 -10.31 0.31 3.11
N GLY A 32 -10.62 -0.14 1.89
CA GLY A 32 -11.95 0.06 1.29
C GLY A 32 -12.96 -0.97 1.81
N GLU A 33 -14.22 -0.86 1.41
CA GLU A 33 -15.24 -1.85 1.78
C GLU A 33 -14.97 -3.20 1.12
N LEU A 34 -14.59 -3.20 -0.16
CA LEU A 34 -14.33 -4.40 -0.95
C LEU A 34 -12.84 -4.74 -1.09
N VAL A 35 -11.95 -3.80 -0.78
CA VAL A 35 -10.53 -3.87 -1.18
C VAL A 35 -9.54 -3.55 -0.07
N GLU A 36 -8.34 -4.12 -0.22
CA GLU A 36 -7.14 -3.68 0.50
C GLU A 36 -6.23 -2.97 -0.50
N LEU A 37 -6.00 -1.67 -0.27
CA LEU A 37 -5.04 -0.89 -1.02
C LEU A 37 -3.77 -0.72 -0.17
N SER A 38 -2.65 -1.17 -0.71
CA SER A 38 -1.30 -0.97 -0.19
C SER A 38 -0.57 0.05 -1.06
N ILE A 39 0.03 1.04 -0.41
CA ILE A 39 0.72 2.17 -1.02
C ILE A 39 2.12 2.19 -0.45
N ILE A 40 3.13 2.16 -1.32
CA ILE A 40 4.53 2.25 -0.96
C ILE A 40 5.06 3.54 -1.57
N LEU A 41 5.40 4.51 -0.73
CA LEU A 41 6.02 5.76 -1.14
C LEU A 41 7.53 5.63 -1.03
N SER A 42 8.23 5.82 -2.14
CA SER A 42 9.69 5.88 -2.25
C SER A 42 10.14 7.30 -2.58
N GLU A 43 11.45 7.53 -2.74
CA GLU A 43 12.01 8.88 -2.99
C GLU A 43 11.45 9.56 -4.26
N HIS A 44 11.16 8.77 -5.30
CA HIS A 44 10.73 9.26 -6.61
C HIS A 44 9.53 8.51 -7.19
N SER A 45 8.91 7.60 -6.45
CA SER A 45 7.78 6.82 -6.94
C SER A 45 6.77 6.44 -5.87
N ILE A 46 5.54 6.19 -6.31
CA ILE A 46 4.44 5.65 -5.51
C ILE A 46 4.02 4.34 -6.16
N ALA A 47 4.26 3.22 -5.48
CA ALA A 47 3.74 1.93 -5.89
C ALA A 47 2.38 1.68 -5.23
N LEU A 48 1.37 1.39 -6.05
CA LEU A 48 0.01 1.07 -5.65
C LEU A 48 -0.23 -0.41 -5.90
N ASN A 49 -0.76 -1.11 -4.90
CA ASN A 49 -1.14 -2.51 -5.00
C ASN A 49 -2.54 -2.68 -4.39
N CYS A 50 -3.48 -3.23 -5.14
CA CYS A 50 -4.85 -3.38 -4.69
C CYS A 50 -5.37 -4.80 -4.94
N LEU A 51 -6.10 -5.36 -3.97
CA LEU A 51 -6.69 -6.68 -4.07
C LEU A 51 -8.09 -6.71 -3.44
N PRO A 52 -8.99 -7.62 -3.88
CA PRO A 52 -10.26 -7.82 -3.21
C PRO A 52 -10.05 -8.47 -1.83
N LYS A 53 -10.76 -7.97 -0.82
CA LYS A 53 -10.69 -8.45 0.57
C LYS A 53 -11.18 -9.88 0.76
N THR A 54 -12.17 -10.27 -0.04
CA THR A 54 -12.85 -11.56 0.11
C THR A 54 -13.17 -12.17 -1.25
N GLN A 55 -13.42 -13.48 -1.25
CA GLN A 55 -13.95 -14.17 -2.42
C GLN A 55 -15.31 -13.60 -2.86
N ALA A 56 -16.13 -13.09 -1.92
CA ALA A 56 -17.40 -12.48 -2.26
C ALA A 56 -17.20 -11.15 -3.01
N ALA A 57 -16.21 -10.35 -2.62
CA ALA A 57 -15.87 -9.11 -3.32
C ALA A 57 -15.29 -9.37 -4.72
N SER A 58 -14.74 -10.55 -4.98
CA SER A 58 -14.10 -10.88 -6.26
C SER A 58 -15.04 -11.40 -7.34
N ILE A 59 -16.32 -11.65 -7.02
CA ILE A 59 -17.31 -12.18 -7.98
C ILE A 59 -17.86 -11.11 -8.94
N ASN A 60 -17.56 -9.84 -8.70
CA ASN A 60 -17.92 -8.72 -9.57
C ASN A 60 -16.69 -7.83 -9.80
N ALA A 61 -16.83 -6.81 -10.66
CA ALA A 61 -15.76 -5.87 -10.95
C ALA A 61 -15.77 -4.62 -10.03
N ASP A 62 -16.66 -4.55 -9.05
CA ASP A 62 -16.84 -3.36 -8.21
C ASP A 62 -15.61 -3.07 -7.36
N TRP A 63 -14.87 -4.12 -6.97
CA TRP A 63 -13.60 -3.96 -6.26
C TRP A 63 -12.56 -3.22 -7.12
N VAL A 64 -12.54 -3.39 -8.45
CA VAL A 64 -11.65 -2.62 -9.33
C VAL A 64 -12.06 -1.15 -9.42
N VAL A 65 -13.37 -0.88 -9.42
CA VAL A 65 -13.89 0.50 -9.36
C VAL A 65 -13.44 1.17 -8.06
N GLU A 66 -13.57 0.47 -6.93
CA GLU A 66 -13.14 0.98 -5.63
C GLU A 66 -11.61 1.17 -5.56
N CYS A 67 -10.81 0.24 -6.07
CA CYS A 67 -9.36 0.39 -6.17
C CYS A 67 -8.98 1.66 -6.96
N ASN A 68 -9.57 1.85 -8.14
CA ASN A 68 -9.27 3.02 -8.98
C ASN A 68 -9.67 4.32 -8.26
N ARG A 69 -10.84 4.35 -7.62
CA ARG A 69 -11.31 5.52 -6.85
C ARG A 69 -10.33 5.88 -5.73
N LEU A 70 -9.99 4.92 -4.86
CA LEU A 70 -9.09 5.15 -3.72
C LEU A 70 -7.68 5.56 -4.18
N ALA A 71 -7.15 4.91 -5.21
CA ALA A 71 -5.87 5.27 -5.80
C ALA A 71 -5.88 6.68 -6.40
N TYR A 72 -6.94 7.04 -7.12
CA TYR A 72 -7.08 8.35 -7.75
C TYR A 72 -7.15 9.47 -6.71
N GLU A 73 -7.97 9.29 -5.68
CA GLU A 73 -8.08 10.23 -4.55
C GLU A 73 -6.73 10.43 -3.85
N TYR A 74 -5.99 9.35 -3.60
CA TYR A 74 -4.67 9.43 -2.99
C TYR A 74 -3.67 10.20 -3.87
N LEU A 75 -3.58 9.87 -5.15
CA LEU A 75 -2.68 10.53 -6.09
C LEU A 75 -3.03 12.01 -6.26
N LEU A 76 -4.32 12.37 -6.34
CA LEU A 76 -4.76 13.76 -6.39
C LEU A 76 -4.36 14.53 -5.13
N ALA A 77 -4.50 13.94 -3.94
CA ALA A 77 -4.06 14.56 -2.69
C ALA A 77 -2.55 14.84 -2.72
N LYS A 78 -1.74 13.90 -3.21
CA LYS A 78 -0.29 14.09 -3.38
C LYS A 78 0.06 15.16 -4.42
N SER A 79 -0.70 15.28 -5.50
CA SER A 79 -0.56 16.41 -6.42
C SER A 79 -0.89 17.74 -5.76
N ALA A 80 -1.94 17.81 -4.94
CA ALA A 80 -2.31 19.02 -4.20
C ALA A 80 -1.25 19.41 -3.15
N GLU A 81 -0.55 18.43 -2.56
CA GLU A 81 0.63 18.64 -1.69
C GLU A 81 1.87 19.12 -2.48
N GLY A 82 1.83 19.09 -3.80
CA GLY A 82 2.87 19.63 -4.68
C GLY A 82 3.78 18.59 -5.34
N MET A 83 3.44 17.29 -5.29
CA MET A 83 4.13 16.26 -6.10
C MET A 83 3.76 16.42 -7.58
N ALA A 84 4.78 16.46 -8.44
CA ALA A 84 4.60 16.49 -9.89
C ALA A 84 4.82 15.10 -10.48
N PHE A 85 3.74 14.40 -10.82
CA PHE A 85 3.81 13.10 -11.47
C PHE A 85 4.31 13.22 -12.91
N GLN A 86 5.16 12.29 -13.34
CA GLN A 86 5.70 12.27 -14.72
C GLN A 86 4.63 11.96 -15.77
N ARG A 87 3.54 11.31 -15.36
CA ARG A 87 2.37 11.01 -16.21
C ARG A 87 1.11 11.62 -15.63
N GLN A 88 0.12 11.85 -16.49
CA GLN A 88 -1.19 12.32 -16.06
C GLN A 88 -1.85 11.29 -15.14
N VAL A 89 -2.26 11.74 -13.96
CA VAL A 89 -3.14 10.98 -13.06
C VAL A 89 -4.56 11.06 -13.62
N ASN A 90 -5.12 9.92 -14.00
CA ASN A 90 -6.47 9.80 -14.54
C ASN A 90 -7.35 8.96 -13.60
N GLU A 91 -8.67 8.98 -13.82
CA GLU A 91 -9.67 8.32 -12.96
C GLU A 91 -9.55 6.78 -12.91
N LYS A 92 -8.71 6.18 -13.77
CA LYS A 92 -8.36 4.76 -13.77
C LYS A 92 -6.85 4.54 -13.59
N PRO A 93 -6.28 4.78 -12.39
CA PRO A 93 -4.84 4.63 -12.16
C PRO A 93 -4.28 3.26 -12.57
N PHE A 94 -5.03 2.18 -12.37
CA PHE A 94 -4.60 0.81 -12.73
C PHE A 94 -4.85 0.45 -14.20
N GLY A 95 -5.46 1.36 -14.97
CA GLY A 95 -5.71 1.20 -16.41
C GLY A 95 -6.65 0.04 -16.75
N MET A 96 -6.68 -0.32 -18.03
CA MET A 96 -7.53 -1.40 -18.55
C MET A 96 -7.06 -2.80 -18.14
N ALA A 97 -5.81 -2.95 -17.69
CA ALA A 97 -5.29 -4.23 -17.21
C ALA A 97 -6.04 -4.71 -15.94
N ALA A 98 -6.50 -3.77 -15.10
CA ALA A 98 -7.33 -4.08 -13.95
C ALA A 98 -8.70 -4.65 -14.35
N ASP A 99 -9.34 -4.08 -15.38
CA ASP A 99 -10.62 -4.56 -15.91
C ASP A 99 -10.49 -6.01 -16.45
N PHE A 100 -9.35 -6.34 -17.07
CA PHE A 100 -9.03 -7.71 -17.51
C PHE A 100 -8.86 -8.68 -16.33
N ILE A 101 -8.12 -8.28 -15.29
CA ILE A 101 -7.90 -9.10 -14.09
C ILE A 101 -9.23 -9.36 -13.37
N ALA A 102 -10.10 -8.35 -13.23
CA ALA A 102 -11.46 -8.54 -12.70
C ALA A 102 -12.24 -9.56 -13.51
N THR A 103 -12.25 -9.45 -14.84
CA THR A 103 -12.99 -10.37 -15.71
C THR A 103 -12.52 -11.82 -15.53
N ASN A 104 -11.21 -12.05 -15.46
CA ASN A 104 -10.66 -13.40 -15.22
C ASN A 104 -11.01 -13.90 -13.82
N LEU A 105 -10.99 -13.02 -12.84
CA LEU A 105 -11.28 -13.37 -11.46
C LEU A 105 -12.76 -13.71 -11.25
N MET A 106 -13.67 -13.02 -11.94
CA MET A 106 -15.10 -13.36 -11.95
C MET A 106 -15.36 -14.78 -12.47
N GLN A 107 -14.55 -15.26 -13.44
CA GLN A 107 -14.65 -16.63 -13.95
C GLN A 107 -14.10 -17.68 -12.97
N ASN A 108 -13.16 -17.30 -12.11
CA ASN A 108 -12.59 -18.17 -11.09
C ASN A 108 -12.35 -17.46 -9.75
N PRO A 109 -13.42 -17.16 -8.98
CA PRO A 109 -13.31 -16.38 -7.75
C PRO A 109 -12.49 -17.06 -6.66
N ALA A 110 -12.35 -18.39 -6.70
CA ALA A 110 -11.53 -19.15 -5.75
C ALA A 110 -10.05 -18.71 -5.76
N SER A 111 -9.60 -18.11 -6.86
CA SER A 111 -8.25 -17.56 -7.01
C SER A 111 -8.10 -16.11 -6.53
N PHE A 112 -9.06 -15.54 -5.79
CA PHE A 112 -9.03 -14.12 -5.39
C PHE A 112 -7.78 -13.70 -4.63
N LYS A 113 -7.20 -14.59 -3.82
CA LYS A 113 -5.96 -14.29 -3.08
C LYS A 113 -4.75 -14.10 -3.99
N ALA A 114 -4.78 -14.65 -5.21
CA ALA A 114 -3.72 -14.47 -6.19
C ALA A 114 -3.94 -13.23 -7.08
N ALA A 115 -5.18 -12.71 -7.12
CA ALA A 115 -5.52 -11.56 -7.93
C ALA A 115 -5.16 -10.27 -7.20
N HIS A 116 -4.25 -9.52 -7.79
CA HIS A 116 -3.90 -8.18 -7.37
C HIS A 116 -3.64 -7.34 -8.61
N ILE A 117 -3.94 -6.04 -8.50
CA ILE A 117 -3.62 -5.05 -9.52
C ILE A 117 -2.54 -4.14 -8.96
N SER A 118 -1.52 -3.89 -9.76
CA SER A 118 -0.37 -3.11 -9.34
C SER A 118 -0.05 -2.05 -10.38
N GLN A 119 0.39 -0.89 -9.90
CA GLN A 119 0.77 0.22 -10.74
C GLN A 119 1.75 1.13 -10.01
N GLU A 120 2.78 1.61 -10.72
CA GLU A 120 3.75 2.56 -10.18
C GLU A 120 3.60 3.94 -10.83
N PHE A 121 3.67 5.00 -10.01
CA PHE A 121 3.65 6.39 -10.44
C PHE A 121 4.94 7.10 -10.04
N GLU A 122 5.76 7.43 -11.02
CA GLU A 122 6.95 8.25 -10.80
C GLU A 122 6.59 9.74 -10.64
N PHE A 123 7.30 10.43 -9.76
CA PHE A 123 7.15 11.86 -9.53
C PHE A 123 8.49 12.54 -9.31
N ILE A 124 8.52 13.85 -9.58
CA ILE A 124 9.65 14.71 -9.23
C ILE A 124 9.35 15.33 -7.86
N PRO A 125 10.14 15.02 -6.81
CA PRO A 125 9.96 15.69 -5.53
C PRO A 125 10.26 17.18 -5.69
N LYS A 126 9.44 18.04 -5.08
CA LYS A 126 9.74 19.47 -5.00
C LYS A 126 11.08 19.64 -4.31
N LYS A 127 12.02 20.32 -4.96
CA LYS A 127 13.20 20.86 -4.25
C LYS A 127 12.68 21.86 -3.22
N THR A 128 12.81 21.50 -1.95
CA THR A 128 12.66 22.43 -0.81
C THR A 128 13.71 23.53 -0.87
#